data_AF-A0A6A4ALM6-F1
#
_entry.id   AF-A0A6A4ALM6-F1
#
_cell.length_a   1.000
_cell.length_b   1.000
_cell.length_c   1.000
_cell.angle_alpha   90.00
_cell.angle_beta   90.00
_cell.angle_gamma   90.00
#
_symmetry.space_group_name_H-M   'P 1'
#
loop_
_entity.id
_entity.type
_entity.pdbx_description
1 polymer ?
#
loop_
_entity_poly.entity_id
_entity_poly.type
_entity_poly.pdbx_seq_one_letter_code
_entity_poly.pdbx_strand_id
1 'polypeptide(L)'
;MKCEAEELKQLVAEGVDALSAKSKKERFDEQNWDSLKSSPFYEVLREYRDVLPDDIPAKLPQDNGVQHEIDLVPGTKYCVTRQWPLPREQVKAIDTAQTPIPRKDVIIDSMGLSTIFSALDLRDGFYQILMRESDIPLTAVSTPS
;
A
#
# COMPACT_ATOMS: atom_id res chain seq x y z
N MET A 1 -19.02 -36.16 32.06
CA MET A 1 -17.99 -35.16 32.42
C MET A 1 -17.01 -35.09 31.27
N LYS A 2 -17.15 -34.07 30.41
CA LYS A 2 -16.13 -33.79 29.39
C LYS A 2 -14.96 -33.13 30.13
N CYS A 3 -13.74 -33.60 29.88
CA CYS A 3 -12.57 -33.10 30.59
C CYS A 3 -12.22 -31.69 30.08
N GLU A 4 -11.86 -30.79 30.99
CA GLU A 4 -11.49 -29.38 30.72
C GLU A 4 -10.44 -29.22 29.60
N ALA A 5 -9.65 -30.26 29.33
CA ALA A 5 -8.68 -30.31 28.24
C ALA A 5 -9.30 -30.40 26.83
N GLU A 6 -10.54 -30.84 26.68
CA GLU A 6 -11.27 -30.80 25.39
C GLU A 6 -11.91 -29.43 25.14
N GLU A 7 -12.39 -28.75 26.18
CA GLU A 7 -12.94 -27.39 26.06
C GLU A 7 -11.85 -26.36 25.72
N LEU A 8 -10.65 -26.52 26.28
CA LEU A 8 -9.50 -25.67 25.92
C LEU A 8 -9.00 -25.92 24.48
N LYS A 9 -9.16 -27.14 23.94
CA LYS A 9 -8.83 -27.42 22.52
C LYS A 9 -9.87 -26.86 21.57
N GLN A 10 -11.15 -26.87 21.96
CA GLN A 10 -12.25 -26.28 21.21
C GLN A 10 -12.11 -24.74 21.12
N LEU A 11 -11.79 -24.08 22.24
CA LEU A 11 -11.55 -22.62 22.28
C LEU A 11 -10.30 -22.18 21.51
N VAL A 12 -9.25 -23.01 21.45
CA VAL A 12 -8.04 -22.73 20.66
C VAL A 12 -8.28 -22.94 19.17
N ALA A 13 -9.09 -23.92 18.77
CA ALA A 13 -9.48 -24.09 17.36
C ALA A 13 -10.36 -22.93 16.86
N GLU A 14 -11.31 -22.47 17.69
CA GLU A 14 -12.19 -21.33 17.35
C GLU A 14 -11.46 -19.97 17.39
N GLY A 15 -10.39 -19.84 18.18
CA GLY A 15 -9.58 -18.62 18.27
C GLY A 15 -8.52 -18.44 17.18
N VAL A 16 -8.10 -19.53 16.51
CA VAL A 16 -7.05 -19.49 15.49
C VAL A 16 -7.61 -19.33 14.07
N ASP A 17 -8.90 -19.62 13.86
CA ASP A 17 -9.59 -19.50 12.56
C ASP A 17 -10.42 -18.20 12.39
N ALA A 18 -10.12 -17.13 13.13
CA ALA A 18 -10.79 -15.82 12.98
C ALA A 18 -9.89 -14.70 12.41
N LEU A 19 -8.71 -15.02 11.88
CA LEU A 19 -8.05 -14.17 10.89
C LEU A 19 -8.34 -14.78 9.52
N SER A 20 -9.58 -14.59 9.05
CA SER A 20 -9.98 -14.88 7.67
C SER A 20 -8.86 -14.40 6.74
N ALA A 21 -8.30 -15.32 5.97
CA ALA A 21 -7.23 -15.09 5.01
C ALA A 21 -7.72 -14.29 3.80
N LYS A 22 -8.44 -13.18 4.05
CA LYS A 22 -8.84 -12.23 3.02
C LYS A 22 -7.57 -11.64 2.44
N SER A 23 -7.50 -11.61 1.12
CA SER A 23 -6.44 -10.89 0.42
C SER A 23 -6.43 -9.44 0.91
N LYS A 24 -5.25 -8.82 0.98
CA LYS A 24 -5.12 -7.39 1.34
C LYS A 24 -6.09 -6.52 0.53
N LYS A 25 -6.32 -6.89 -0.73
CA LYS A 25 -7.29 -6.26 -1.62
C LYS A 25 -8.74 -6.42 -1.15
N GLU A 26 -9.15 -7.62 -0.79
CA GLU A 26 -10.52 -7.89 -0.30
C GLU A 26 -10.80 -7.13 1.00
N ARG A 27 -9.83 -7.06 1.93
CA ARG A 27 -9.97 -6.26 3.16
C ARG A 27 -10.14 -4.77 2.86
N PHE A 28 -9.45 -4.27 1.83
CA PHE A 28 -9.54 -2.88 1.41
C PHE A 28 -10.89 -2.59 0.72
N ASP A 29 -11.35 -3.48 -0.16
CA ASP A 29 -12.62 -3.35 -0.88
C ASP A 29 -13.84 -3.43 0.06
N GLU A 30 -13.73 -4.15 1.18
CA GLU A 30 -14.75 -4.19 2.25
C GLU A 30 -14.86 -2.87 3.04
N GLN A 31 -13.83 -2.02 2.99
CA GLN A 31 -13.80 -0.71 3.64
C GLN A 31 -14.35 0.38 2.71
N ASN A 32 -15.60 0.19 2.26
CA ASN A 32 -16.33 1.13 1.41
C ASN A 32 -17.03 2.24 2.25
N TRP A 33 -17.44 3.33 1.60
CA TRP A 33 -18.24 4.42 2.17
C TRP A 33 -19.53 3.96 2.85
N ASP A 34 -20.12 2.86 2.39
CA ASP A 34 -21.30 2.28 3.01
C ASP A 34 -21.03 1.83 4.45
N SER A 35 -19.85 1.28 4.71
CA SER A 35 -19.40 0.88 6.06
C SER A 35 -19.21 2.12 6.96
N LEU A 36 -18.79 3.24 6.38
CA LEU A 36 -18.51 4.49 7.09
C LEU A 36 -19.79 5.24 7.53
N LYS A 37 -20.95 4.95 6.93
CA LYS A 37 -22.24 5.58 7.31
C LYS A 37 -22.64 5.32 8.77
N SER A 38 -22.14 4.22 9.35
CA SER A 38 -22.37 3.88 10.76
C SER A 38 -21.49 4.69 11.73
N SER A 39 -20.46 5.37 11.21
CA SER A 39 -19.51 6.12 12.03
C SER A 39 -20.10 7.46 12.48
N PRO A 40 -19.89 7.85 13.75
CA PRO A 40 -20.21 9.20 14.24
C PRO A 40 -19.52 10.33 13.44
N PHE A 41 -18.44 10.02 12.70
CA PHE A 41 -17.65 10.98 11.94
C PHE A 41 -18.02 11.06 10.45
N TYR A 42 -19.10 10.38 10.03
CA TYR A 42 -19.48 10.29 8.62
C TYR A 42 -19.68 11.66 7.94
N GLU A 43 -20.26 12.64 8.65
CA GLU A 43 -20.49 13.98 8.10
C GLU A 43 -19.18 14.69 7.71
N VAL A 44 -18.14 14.54 8.53
CA VAL A 44 -16.81 15.08 8.24
C VAL A 44 -16.17 14.32 7.09
N LEU A 45 -16.23 12.98 7.11
CA LEU A 45 -15.66 12.17 6.03
C LEU A 45 -16.30 12.49 4.67
N ARG A 46 -17.61 12.77 4.65
CA ARG A 46 -18.34 13.15 3.43
C ARG A 46 -17.87 14.47 2.85
N GLU A 47 -17.42 15.41 3.68
CA GLU A 47 -16.86 16.70 3.23
C GLU A 47 -15.58 16.51 2.41
N TYR A 48 -14.76 15.51 2.76
CA TYR A 48 -13.48 15.18 2.10
C TYR A 48 -13.59 14.01 1.11
N ARG A 49 -14.78 13.80 0.52
CA ARG A 49 -15.00 12.69 -0.42
C ARG A 49 -14.10 12.77 -1.66
N ASP A 50 -13.70 13.97 -2.06
CA ASP A 50 -12.77 14.22 -3.17
C ASP A 50 -11.35 13.73 -2.90
N VAL A 51 -10.91 13.73 -1.63
CA VAL A 51 -9.57 13.26 -1.21
C VAL A 51 -9.48 11.75 -1.14
N LEU A 52 -10.61 11.07 -0.94
CA LEU A 52 -10.71 9.61 -0.77
C LEU A 52 -11.54 8.98 -1.91
N PRO A 53 -10.99 8.92 -3.13
CA PRO A 53 -11.74 8.43 -4.28
C PRO A 53 -11.96 6.91 -4.22
N ASP A 54 -13.13 6.49 -4.71
CA ASP A 54 -13.52 5.07 -4.80
C ASP A 54 -12.60 4.28 -5.74
N ASP A 55 -12.08 4.93 -6.78
CA ASP A 55 -11.10 4.38 -7.71
C ASP A 55 -10.12 5.47 -8.13
N ILE A 56 -8.91 5.07 -8.50
CA ILE A 56 -7.90 6.00 -9.00
C ILE A 56 -8.36 6.48 -10.39
N PRO A 57 -8.54 7.80 -10.58
CA PRO A 57 -8.97 8.32 -11.87
C PRO A 57 -7.91 8.04 -12.92
N ALA A 58 -8.32 7.75 -14.15
CA ALA A 58 -7.42 7.56 -15.30
C ALA A 58 -6.77 8.87 -15.80
N LYS A 59 -6.59 9.84 -14.91
CA LYS A 59 -5.95 11.13 -15.17
C LYS A 59 -4.58 11.13 -14.48
N LEU A 60 -3.66 11.96 -15.00
CA LEU A 60 -2.40 12.18 -14.32
C LEU A 60 -2.65 12.81 -12.95
N PRO A 61 -1.88 12.42 -11.92
CA PRO A 61 -1.94 13.05 -10.62
C PRO A 61 -1.60 14.54 -10.73
N GLN A 62 -2.21 15.35 -9.88
CA GLN A 62 -1.91 16.78 -9.80
C GLN A 62 -0.48 16.99 -9.30
N ASP A 63 0.23 17.95 -9.88
CA ASP A 63 1.53 18.36 -9.35
C ASP A 63 1.32 19.11 -8.03
N ASN A 64 1.68 18.45 -6.93
CA ASN A 64 1.62 18.98 -5.57
C ASN A 64 2.99 19.44 -5.07
N GLY A 65 3.95 19.68 -5.98
CA GLY A 65 5.32 20.10 -5.66
C GLY A 65 6.26 18.94 -5.30
N VAL A 66 5.76 17.70 -5.32
CA VAL A 66 6.55 16.48 -5.13
C VAL A 66 6.45 15.64 -6.39
N GLN A 67 7.57 15.52 -7.11
CA GLN A 67 7.70 14.67 -8.28
C GLN A 67 8.66 13.51 -7.98
N HIS A 68 8.41 12.35 -8.57
CA HIS A 68 9.33 11.23 -8.52
C HIS A 68 10.52 11.49 -9.44
N GLU A 69 11.71 11.59 -8.85
CA GLU A 69 12.99 11.76 -9.52
C GLU A 69 13.79 10.45 -9.43
N ILE A 70 14.44 10.09 -10.52
CA ILE A 70 15.32 8.92 -10.58
C ILE A 70 16.76 9.41 -10.71
N ASP A 71 17.45 9.43 -9.58
CA ASP A 71 18.88 9.74 -9.55
C ASP A 71 19.69 8.57 -10.12
N LEU A 72 20.26 8.77 -11.31
CA LEU A 72 21.18 7.82 -11.91
C LEU A 72 22.60 8.08 -11.38
N VAL A 73 23.29 7.00 -11.02
CA VAL A 73 24.72 7.08 -10.68
C VAL A 73 25.49 7.62 -11.90
N PRO A 74 26.36 8.63 -11.75
CA PRO A 74 27.12 9.19 -12.88
C PRO A 74 27.84 8.10 -13.68
N GLY A 75 27.66 8.10 -15.01
CA GLY A 75 28.21 7.08 -15.91
C GLY A 75 27.32 5.87 -16.18
N THR A 76 26.14 5.80 -15.56
CA THR A 76 25.14 4.75 -15.86
C THR A 76 24.60 4.91 -17.28
N LYS A 77 24.54 3.79 -18.02
CA LYS A 77 23.91 3.72 -19.34
C LYS A 77 22.52 3.14 -19.22
N TYR A 78 21.60 3.57 -20.07
CA TYR A 78 20.25 3.01 -20.13
C TYR A 78 20.30 1.51 -20.45
N CYS A 79 19.56 0.73 -19.66
CA CYS A 79 19.38 -0.70 -19.89
C CYS A 79 18.34 -0.91 -21.00
N VAL A 80 18.77 -1.10 -22.24
CA VAL A 80 17.89 -1.51 -23.34
C VAL A 80 17.97 -3.04 -23.48
N THR A 81 17.17 -3.74 -22.69
CA THR A 81 17.06 -5.21 -22.78
C THR A 81 15.94 -5.58 -23.74
N ARG A 82 16.20 -6.47 -24.72
CA ARG A 82 15.12 -7.15 -25.44
C ARG A 82 14.22 -7.88 -24.43
N GLN A 83 12.91 -7.91 -24.69
CA GLN A 83 11.96 -8.63 -23.84
C GLN A 83 12.42 -10.09 -23.66
N TRP A 84 12.75 -10.47 -22.43
CA TRP A 84 13.24 -11.80 -22.10
C TRP A 84 12.11 -12.85 -22.17
N PRO A 85 12.33 -14.03 -22.81
CA PRO A 85 11.55 -15.22 -22.50
C PRO A 85 11.88 -15.64 -21.06
N LEU A 86 10.89 -15.73 -20.17
CA LEU A 86 11.08 -15.88 -18.72
C LEU A 86 11.37 -17.33 -18.26
N PRO A 87 12.47 -17.58 -17.50
CA PRO A 87 12.52 -18.59 -16.44
C PRO A 87 12.61 -17.96 -15.04
N ARG A 88 12.18 -18.72 -14.02
CA ARG A 88 11.69 -18.26 -12.70
C ARG A 88 12.72 -17.74 -11.68
N GLU A 89 13.97 -17.50 -12.05
CA GLU A 89 15.02 -17.34 -11.05
C GLU A 89 15.96 -16.18 -11.36
N GLN A 90 15.48 -14.94 -11.26
CA GLN A 90 16.38 -13.79 -11.18
C GLN A 90 15.67 -12.51 -10.75
N VAL A 91 15.83 -12.12 -9.47
CA VAL A 91 15.86 -10.70 -9.10
C VAL A 91 16.77 -10.54 -7.87
N LYS A 92 18.02 -10.14 -8.08
CA LYS A 92 18.91 -9.63 -7.02
C LYS A 92 19.66 -8.41 -7.56
N ALA A 93 19.20 -7.24 -7.14
CA ALA A 93 19.98 -6.02 -6.84
C ALA A 93 19.06 -4.80 -7.02
N ILE A 94 18.59 -4.23 -5.91
CA ILE A 94 18.17 -2.83 -5.83
C ILE A 94 18.63 -2.31 -4.46
N ASP A 95 19.64 -1.46 -4.48
CA ASP A 95 20.15 -0.62 -3.39
C ASP A 95 20.21 0.80 -3.98
N THR A 96 20.01 1.94 -3.31
CA THR A 96 19.56 2.29 -1.96
C THR A 96 18.94 3.69 -2.13
N ALA A 97 17.62 3.82 -2.19
CA ALA A 97 16.96 5.11 -1.97
C ALA A 97 16.37 5.05 -0.56
N GLN A 98 17.11 5.57 0.42
CA GLN A 98 16.74 5.48 1.83
C GLN A 98 16.31 6.86 2.34
N THR A 99 15.05 7.20 2.13
CA THR A 99 14.32 7.80 3.26
C THR A 99 14.08 6.65 4.24
N PRO A 100 14.73 6.62 5.41
CA PRO A 100 14.55 5.50 6.32
C PRO A 100 13.10 5.49 6.77
N ILE A 101 12.32 4.54 6.25
CA ILE A 101 10.97 4.28 6.75
C ILE A 101 11.15 3.86 8.23
N PRO A 102 10.60 4.62 9.19
CA PRO A 102 10.77 4.30 10.58
C PRO A 102 10.19 2.92 10.90
N ARG A 103 10.84 2.20 11.82
CA ARG A 103 10.32 0.90 12.29
C ARG A 103 8.98 1.11 12.99
N LYS A 104 8.05 0.16 12.81
CA LYS A 104 6.69 0.22 13.39
C LYS A 104 6.69 0.53 14.89
N ASP A 105 7.64 -0.03 15.65
CA ASP A 105 7.71 0.13 17.10
C ASP A 105 8.01 1.59 17.49
N VAL A 106 8.90 2.25 16.73
CA VAL A 106 9.25 3.67 16.92
C VAL A 106 8.04 4.57 16.64
N ILE A 107 7.25 4.25 15.60
CA ILE A 107 6.04 5.02 15.26
C ILE A 107 4.99 4.85 16.37
N ILE A 108 4.78 3.62 16.85
CA ILE A 108 3.79 3.32 17.90
C ILE A 108 4.16 4.00 19.23
N ASP A 109 5.44 3.96 19.63
CA ASP A 109 5.90 4.61 20.86
C ASP A 109 5.71 6.13 20.82
N SER A 110 5.91 6.76 19.65
CA SER A 110 5.68 8.21 19.47
C SER A 110 4.20 8.61 19.61
N MET A 111 3.29 7.67 19.42
CA MET A 111 1.84 7.87 19.52
C MET A 111 1.28 7.66 20.94
N GLY A 112 2.11 7.27 21.91
CA GLY A 112 1.67 6.81 23.24
C GLY A 112 0.87 7.80 24.11
N LEU A 113 0.75 9.07 23.71
CA LEU A 113 -0.05 10.09 24.40
C LEU A 113 -1.44 10.32 23.79
N SER A 114 -1.71 9.72 22.63
CA SER A 114 -2.98 9.90 21.91
C SER A 114 -4.02 8.88 22.37
N THR A 115 -5.26 9.33 22.54
CA THR A 115 -6.39 8.48 22.98
C THR A 115 -7.27 8.03 21.82
N ILE A 116 -7.25 8.77 20.70
CA ILE A 116 -8.07 8.52 19.53
C ILE A 116 -7.15 8.40 18.32
N PHE A 117 -7.33 7.35 17.53
CA PHE A 117 -6.54 7.06 16.33
C PHE A 117 -7.45 6.85 15.13
N SER A 118 -7.00 7.31 13.97
CA SER A 118 -7.53 6.95 12.66
C SER A 118 -6.42 6.32 11.83
N ALA A 119 -6.77 5.32 11.03
CA ALA A 119 -5.85 4.71 10.07
C ALA A 119 -6.34 5.04 8.66
N LEU A 120 -5.49 5.68 7.88
CA LEU A 120 -5.76 6.06 6.49
C LEU A 120 -4.71 5.42 5.60
N ASP A 121 -5.17 4.63 4.63
CA ASP A 121 -4.32 3.98 3.63
C ASP A 121 -4.54 4.65 2.26
N LEU A 122 -3.45 4.94 1.55
CA LEU A 122 -3.51 5.46 0.18
C LEU A 122 -3.78 4.34 -0.82
N ARG A 123 -4.84 4.48 -1.62
CA ARG A 123 -5.15 3.54 -2.72
C ARG A 123 -4.12 3.67 -3.84
N ASP A 124 -3.43 2.58 -4.16
CA ASP A 124 -2.27 2.50 -5.06
C ASP A 124 -1.39 3.77 -5.09
N GLY A 125 -0.89 4.17 -3.92
CA GLY A 125 -0.18 5.44 -3.73
C GLY A 125 0.99 5.71 -4.70
N PHE A 126 1.57 4.68 -5.33
CA PHE A 126 2.58 4.83 -6.37
C PHE A 126 2.08 5.60 -7.59
N TYR A 127 0.82 5.41 -8.00
CA TYR A 127 0.23 6.10 -9.17
C TYR A 127 -0.27 7.51 -8.84
N GLN A 128 -0.26 7.91 -7.57
CA GLN A 128 -0.65 9.25 -7.14
C GLN A 128 0.50 10.26 -7.18
N ILE A 129 1.74 9.79 -7.39
CA ILE A 129 2.94 10.65 -7.46
C ILE A 129 3.30 10.87 -8.92
N LEU A 130 3.45 12.13 -9.32
CA LEU A 130 3.80 12.47 -10.69
C LEU A 130 5.28 12.19 -10.97
N MET A 131 5.59 11.52 -12.07
CA MET A 131 6.97 11.37 -12.56
C MET A 131 7.50 12.70 -13.07
N ARG A 132 8.76 13.03 -12.78
CA ARG A 132 9.44 14.14 -13.45
C ARG A 132 9.48 13.88 -14.95
N GLU A 133 9.14 14.89 -15.76
CA GLU A 133 9.04 14.74 -17.22
C GLU A 133 10.32 14.21 -17.88
N SER A 134 11.50 14.60 -17.38
CA SER A 134 12.80 14.10 -17.88
C SER A 134 13.03 12.61 -17.63
N ASP A 135 12.35 12.04 -16.64
CA ASP A 135 12.63 10.72 -16.10
C ASP A 135 11.60 9.67 -16.56
N ILE A 136 10.48 10.11 -17.18
CA ILE A 136 9.49 9.24 -17.84
C ILE A 136 10.13 8.21 -18.79
N PRO A 137 11.09 8.54 -19.68
CA PRO A 137 11.70 7.54 -20.56
C PRO A 137 12.51 6.46 -19.81
N LEU A 138 12.86 6.68 -18.54
CA LEU A 138 13.59 5.71 -17.72
C LEU A 138 12.72 4.52 -17.27
N THR A 139 11.40 4.68 -17.29
CA THR A 139 10.43 3.66 -16.90
C THR A 139 9.76 2.98 -18.09
N ALA A 140 10.23 3.22 -19.32
CA ALA A 140 9.64 2.66 -20.53
C ALA A 140 9.73 1.12 -20.55
N VAL A 141 8.61 0.46 -20.87
CA VAL A 141 8.54 -1.01 -21.04
C VAL A 141 8.02 -1.36 -22.43
N SER A 142 8.53 -2.45 -23.00
CA SER A 142 8.03 -2.97 -24.29
C SER A 142 6.92 -3.99 -24.06
N THR A 143 5.77 -3.80 -24.71
CA THR A 143 4.66 -4.77 -24.74
C THR A 143 4.62 -5.45 -26.10
N PRO A 144 4.52 -6.79 -26.17
CA PRO A 144 4.36 -7.49 -27.44
C PRO A 144 2.97 -7.19 -28.01
N SER A 145 2.92 -6.87 -29.30
CA SER A 145 1.70 -6.65 -30.09
C SER A 145 1.08 -7.94 -30.59
#